data_AF-A0A4Q8QP66-F1
#
_entry.id   AF-A0A4Q8QP66-F1
#
_cell.length_a   1.000
_cell.length_b   1.000
_cell.length_c   1.000
_cell.angle_alpha   90.00
_cell.angle_beta   90.00
_cell.angle_gamma   90.00
#
_symmetry.space_group_name_H-M   'P 1'
#
loop_
_entity.id
_entity.type
_entity.pdbx_description
1 polymer ?
#
loop_
_entity_poly.entity_id
_entity_poly.type
_entity_poly.pdbx_seq_one_letter_code
_entity_poly.pdbx_strand_id
1 'polypeptide(L)'
;MTEVSDVAAWRAIPSWFIFGTRDNSIPANLLRFMAERAGSKKTVTIEGASHAVMLSHADAVVELVEQATSAVREGGSTASP
;
A
#
# COMPACT_ATOMS: atom_id res chain seq x y z
N MET A 1 31.14 3.65 -3.80
CA MET A 1 29.81 4.28 -3.72
C MET A 1 29.18 3.85 -2.41
N THR A 2 29.28 4.65 -1.36
CA THR A 2 28.63 4.36 -0.08
C THR A 2 27.69 5.51 0.23
N GLU A 3 26.51 5.46 -0.39
CA GLU A 3 25.38 6.27 0.05
C GLU A 3 24.85 5.67 1.35
N VAL A 4 24.68 6.52 2.35
CA VAL A 4 24.05 6.13 3.62
C VAL A 4 22.54 6.19 3.37
N SER A 5 21.92 5.03 3.21
CA SER A 5 20.47 4.95 3.08
C SER A 5 19.82 5.26 4.43
N ASP A 6 19.00 6.30 4.49
CA ASP A 6 18.12 6.56 5.64
C ASP A 6 17.20 5.37 5.96
N VAL A 7 16.62 5.35 7.16
CA VAL A 7 15.64 4.33 7.57
C VAL A 7 14.52 4.25 6.54
N ALA A 8 14.23 3.04 6.07
CA ALA A 8 13.22 2.83 5.04
C ALA A 8 11.87 3.44 5.45
N ALA A 9 11.35 4.36 4.63
CA ALA A 9 10.24 5.24 4.98
C ALA A 9 8.97 4.48 5.43
N TRP A 10 8.71 3.29 4.89
CA TRP A 10 7.58 2.42 5.28
C TRP A 10 7.63 1.94 6.74
N ARG A 11 8.74 2.16 7.45
CA ARG A 11 8.82 1.92 8.91
C ARG A 11 8.22 3.05 9.73
N ALA A 12 8.15 4.27 9.20
CA ALA A 12 7.68 5.45 9.90
C ALA A 12 6.37 6.00 9.32
N ILE A 13 6.19 5.87 8.01
CA ILE A 13 5.01 6.36 7.28
C ILE A 13 4.03 5.19 7.12
N PRO A 14 2.75 5.35 7.51
CA PRO A 14 1.76 4.30 7.33
C PRO A 14 1.57 3.99 5.84
N SER A 15 1.33 2.72 5.53
CA SER A 15 1.23 2.23 4.14
C SER A 15 -0.08 1.46 3.90
N TRP A 16 -0.50 1.44 2.64
CA TRP A 16 -1.67 0.71 2.14
C TRP A 16 -1.28 0.01 0.84
N PHE A 17 -1.84 -1.17 0.60
CA PHE A 17 -1.52 -1.99 -0.57
C PHE A 17 -2.78 -2.42 -1.31
N ILE A 18 -2.72 -2.41 -2.64
CA ILE A 18 -3.74 -2.99 -3.52
C ILE A 18 -3.06 -3.67 -4.71
N PHE A 19 -3.42 -4.92 -5.00
CA PHE A 19 -2.84 -5.69 -6.10
C PHE A 19 -3.75 -6.81 -6.60
N GLY A 20 -3.48 -7.31 -7.81
CA GLY A 20 -4.22 -8.41 -8.43
C GLY A 20 -3.62 -9.79 -8.15
N THR A 21 -4.46 -10.84 -8.12
CA THR A 21 -3.98 -12.23 -7.89
C THR A 21 -3.31 -12.87 -9.10
N ARG A 22 -3.55 -12.34 -10.30
CA ARG A 22 -2.97 -12.83 -11.57
C ARG A 22 -1.97 -11.83 -12.16
N ASP A 23 -1.29 -11.07 -11.30
CA ASP A 23 -0.16 -10.25 -11.69
C ASP A 23 1.01 -11.16 -12.14
N ASN A 24 1.36 -11.08 -13.43
CA ASN A 24 2.46 -11.83 -14.03
C ASN A 24 3.80 -11.09 -13.96
N SER A 25 3.81 -9.84 -13.52
CA SER A 25 5.01 -9.02 -13.32
C SER A 25 5.54 -9.17 -11.90
N ILE A 26 4.65 -9.19 -10.90
CA ILE A 26 5.01 -9.38 -9.50
C ILE A 26 4.07 -10.41 -8.86
N PRO A 27 4.60 -11.56 -8.39
CA PRO A 27 3.78 -12.59 -7.77
C PRO A 27 2.96 -12.08 -6.57
N ALA A 28 1.69 -12.49 -6.48
CA ALA A 28 0.76 -12.05 -5.43
C ALA A 28 1.25 -12.39 -4.01
N ASN A 29 1.96 -13.52 -3.83
CA ASN A 29 2.56 -13.89 -2.56
C ASN A 29 3.71 -12.94 -2.16
N LEU A 30 4.48 -12.45 -3.12
CA LEU A 30 5.54 -11.46 -2.88
C LEU A 30 4.94 -10.11 -2.48
N LEU A 31 3.89 -9.65 -3.17
CA LEU A 31 3.19 -8.42 -2.82
C LEU A 31 2.56 -8.50 -1.42
N ARG A 32 1.99 -9.65 -1.06
CA ARG A 32 1.48 -9.91 0.29
C ARG A 32 2.59 -9.83 1.33
N PHE A 33 3.72 -10.51 1.10
CA PHE A 33 4.89 -10.43 1.98
C PHE A 33 5.40 -8.99 2.14
N MET A 34 5.46 -8.22 1.06
CA MET A 34 5.88 -6.82 1.12
C MET A 34 4.91 -5.97 1.96
N ALA A 35 3.61 -6.18 1.81
CA ALA A 35 2.60 -5.48 2.59
C ALA A 35 2.70 -5.80 4.09
N GLU A 36 2.91 -7.08 4.43
CA GLU A 36 3.13 -7.53 5.82
C GLU A 36 4.42 -6.94 6.40
N ARG A 37 5.53 -7.02 5.65
CA ARG A 37 6.82 -6.44 6.04
C ARG A 37 6.71 -4.93 6.28
N ALA A 38 5.89 -4.24 5.50
CA ALA A 38 5.66 -2.80 5.61
C ALA A 38 4.68 -2.40 6.73
N GLY A 39 4.06 -3.37 7.43
CA GLY A 39 3.03 -3.07 8.43
C GLY A 39 1.81 -2.36 7.84
N SER A 40 1.42 -2.73 6.61
CA SER A 40 0.32 -2.13 5.88
C SER A 40 -0.96 -2.05 6.72
N LYS A 41 -1.57 -0.86 6.77
CA LYS A 41 -2.82 -0.60 7.49
C LYS A 41 -4.01 -1.31 6.85
N LYS A 42 -4.00 -1.47 5.53
CA LYS A 42 -4.98 -2.27 4.78
C LYS A 42 -4.34 -2.79 3.51
N THR A 43 -4.60 -4.06 3.24
CA THR A 43 -4.18 -4.74 2.01
C THR A 43 -5.42 -5.24 1.29
N VAL A 44 -5.61 -4.78 0.05
CA VAL A 44 -6.71 -5.20 -0.82
C VAL A 44 -6.15 -6.11 -1.91
N THR A 45 -6.81 -7.23 -2.12
CA THR A 45 -6.45 -8.17 -3.19
C THR A 45 -7.63 -8.28 -4.14
N ILE A 46 -7.37 -8.00 -5.42
CA ILE A 46 -8.39 -8.07 -6.47
C ILE A 46 -8.24 -9.42 -7.19
N GLU A 47 -9.21 -10.30 -6.98
CA GLU A 47 -9.20 -11.63 -7.58
C GLU A 47 -9.27 -11.54 -9.11
N GLY A 48 -8.41 -12.30 -9.79
CA GLY A 48 -8.37 -12.34 -11.25
C GLY A 48 -7.72 -11.14 -11.94
N ALA A 49 -7.39 -10.05 -11.22
CA ALA A 49 -6.75 -8.89 -11.83
C ALA A 49 -5.26 -9.12 -12.12
N SER A 50 -4.76 -8.47 -13.17
CA SER A 50 -3.34 -8.41 -13.53
C SER A 50 -2.67 -7.22 -12.83
N HIS A 51 -1.48 -6.82 -13.30
CA HIS A 51 -0.63 -5.79 -12.69
C HIS A 51 -1.29 -4.40 -12.60
N ALA A 52 -1.94 -3.93 -13.67
CA ALA A 52 -2.48 -2.58 -13.78
C ALA A 52 -3.87 -2.43 -13.11
N VAL A 53 -3.95 -2.64 -11.79
CA VAL A 53 -5.19 -2.52 -11.01
C VAL A 53 -5.78 -1.11 -11.02
N MET A 54 -4.94 -0.09 -11.10
CA MET A 54 -5.38 1.31 -11.18
C MET A 54 -6.13 1.66 -12.47
N LEU A 55 -5.91 0.89 -13.55
CA LEU A 55 -6.63 1.08 -14.81
C LEU A 55 -7.87 0.19 -14.89
N SER A 56 -7.77 -1.04 -14.41
CA SER A 56 -8.84 -2.04 -14.53
C SER A 56 -9.88 -1.96 -13.40
N HIS A 57 -9.49 -1.44 -12.24
CA HIS A 57 -10.28 -1.38 -11.00
C HIS A 57 -10.09 -0.03 -10.31
N ALA A 58 -10.23 1.05 -11.09
CA ALA A 58 -9.99 2.42 -10.62
C ALA A 58 -10.81 2.77 -9.37
N ASP A 59 -12.08 2.37 -9.33
CA ASP A 59 -12.96 2.64 -8.19
C ASP A 59 -12.43 2.05 -6.87
N ALA A 60 -11.96 0.80 -6.90
CA ALA A 60 -11.38 0.15 -5.73
C ALA A 60 -10.07 0.83 -5.26
N VAL A 61 -9.29 1.36 -6.20
CA VAL A 61 -8.08 2.12 -5.88
C VAL A 61 -8.45 3.47 -5.26
N VAL A 62 -9.42 4.20 -5.82
CA VAL A 62 -9.90 5.47 -5.29
C VAL A 62 -10.44 5.29 -3.87
N GLU A 63 -11.29 4.28 -3.66
CA GLU A 63 -11.86 3.97 -2.33
C GLU A 63 -10.75 3.72 -1.29
N LEU A 64 -9.69 2.98 -1.66
CA LEU A 64 -8.57 2.74 -0.75
C LEU A 64 -7.79 4.02 -0.43
N VAL A 65 -7.60 4.90 -1.42
CA VAL A 65 -6.92 6.19 -1.22
C VAL A 65 -7.74 7.13 -0.33
N GLU A 66 -9.06 7.17 -0.50
CA GLU A 66 -9.95 7.96 0.38
C GLU A 66 -9.92 7.45 1.82
N GLN A 67 -9.91 6.13 2.01
CA GLN A 67 -9.76 5.51 3.34
C GLN A 67 -8.40 5.82 3.96
N ALA A 68 -7.32 5.70 3.19
CA ALA A 68 -5.98 6.05 3.66
C ALA A 68 -5.90 7.53 4.08
N THR A 69 -6.45 8.42 3.25
CA THR A 69 -6.50 9.86 3.52
C THR A 69 -7.27 10.17 4.80
N SER A 70 -8.43 9.56 4.98
CA SER A 70 -9.25 9.74 6.19
C SER A 70 -8.52 9.24 7.43
N ALA A 71 -7.95 8.04 7.37
CA ALA A 71 -7.19 7.45 8.48
C ALA A 71 -5.95 8.27 8.88
N VAL A 72 -5.22 8.83 7.90
CA VAL A 72 -4.07 9.72 8.19
C VAL A 72 -4.53 11.03 8.80
N ARG A 73 -5.65 11.61 8.36
CA ARG A 73 -6.18 12.86 8.92
C ARG A 73 -6.65 12.67 10.37
N GLU A 74 -7.30 11.55 10.66
CA GLU A 74 -7.72 11.18 12.01
C GLU A 74 -6.50 10.92 12.92
N GLY A 75 -5.51 10.15 12.44
CA GLY A 75 -4.27 9.88 13.19
C GLY A 75 -3.35 11.10 13.32
N GLY A 76 -3.45 12.07 12.42
CA GLY A 76 -2.74 13.35 12.48
C GLY A 76 -3.34 14.33 13.49
N SER A 77 -4.57 14.11 13.96
CA SER A 77 -5.21 14.95 14.99
C SER A 77 -4.61 14.75 16.39
N THR A 78 -3.79 13.72 16.61
CA THR A 78 -3.11 13.45 17.89
C THR A 78 -1.64 13.89 17.92
N ALA A 79 -1.17 14.64 16.92
CA ALA A 79 0.21 15.12 16.86
C ALA A 79 0.31 16.65 16.69
N SER A 80 0.04 17.40 17.77
CA SER A 80 0.82 18.60 18.19
C SER A 80 0.20 19.31 19.41
N PRO A 81 0.99 20.03 20.23
CA PRO A 81 2.46 20.13 20.26
C PRO A 81 3.12 19.34 21.41
#